data_AF-A0A9N9ITE4-F1
#
_entry.id   AF-A0A9N9ITE4-F1
#
_cell.length_a   1.000
_cell.length_b   1.000
_cell.length_c   1.000
_cell.angle_alpha   90.00
_cell.angle_beta   90.00
_cell.angle_gamma   90.00
#
_symmetry.space_group_name_H-M   'P 1'
#
loop_
_entity.id
_entity.type
_entity.pdbx_description
1 polymer ?
#
loop_
_entity_poly.entity_id
_entity_poly.type
_entity_poly.pdbx_seq_one_letter_code
_entity_poly.pdbx_strand_id
1 'polypeptide(L)'
;MDTYYGYFKETNPEEYHFLDFYKYRSKQTDFTYSFQKEADILRKCLSNILKESSEDIKEQISLLLQDFEASYFDFLNGWHVVWEISSSPEKGVKTLTTT
;
A
#
# COMPACT_ATOMS: atom_id res chain seq x y z
N MET A 1 23.01 -4.50 -1.14
CA MET A 1 22.74 -3.27 -0.37
C MET A 1 21.25 -3.09 -0.35
N ASP A 2 20.68 -2.86 0.83
CA ASP A 2 19.25 -2.74 1.10
C ASP A 2 18.56 -1.65 0.25
N THR A 3 18.20 -2.01 -0.98
CA THR A 3 17.62 -1.14 -2.02
C THR A 3 16.32 -0.48 -1.56
N TYR A 4 15.58 -1.17 -0.69
CA TYR A 4 14.29 -0.74 -0.15
C TYR A 4 14.37 0.44 0.80
N TYR A 5 15.47 0.59 1.54
CA TYR A 5 15.58 1.63 2.57
C TYR A 5 16.12 2.97 2.05
N GLY A 6 16.58 3.02 0.79
CA GLY A 6 17.15 4.25 0.22
C GLY A 6 16.16 5.41 0.23
N TYR A 7 14.88 5.16 -0.08
CA TYR A 7 13.82 6.17 0.02
C TYR A 7 13.77 6.83 1.41
N PHE A 8 13.80 6.04 2.49
CA PHE A 8 13.72 6.53 3.86
C PHE A 8 15.02 7.19 4.37
N LYS A 9 16.14 6.95 3.68
CA LYS A 9 17.40 7.64 3.98
C LYS A 9 17.49 9.00 3.29
N GLU A 10 16.81 9.15 2.17
CA GLU A 10 16.86 10.34 1.31
C GLU A 10 15.67 11.29 1.51
N THR A 11 14.62 10.83 2.20
CA THR A 11 13.36 11.58 2.41
C THR A 11 13.19 11.88 3.89
N ASN A 12 12.67 13.07 4.23
CA ASN A 12 12.34 13.35 5.63
C ASN A 12 11.13 12.53 6.09
N PRO A 13 11.06 12.09 7.36
CA PRO A 13 9.94 11.31 7.87
C PRO A 13 8.55 11.96 7.68
N GLU A 14 8.47 13.28 7.73
CA GLU A 14 7.24 14.05 7.53
C GLU A 14 6.76 14.05 6.08
N GLU A 15 7.64 13.73 5.13
CA GLU A 15 7.36 13.71 3.68
C GLU A 15 7.15 12.28 3.15
N TYR A 16 7.07 11.30 4.06
CA TYR A 16 6.86 9.93 3.64
C TYR A 16 5.47 9.75 3.03
N HIS A 17 5.44 9.19 1.82
CA HIS A 17 4.20 8.92 1.09
C HIS A 17 4.29 7.61 0.34
N PHE A 18 3.20 6.82 0.42
CA PHE A 18 3.09 5.53 -0.25
C PHE A 18 3.39 5.60 -1.75
N LEU A 19 2.78 6.57 -2.45
CA LEU A 19 2.95 6.72 -3.89
C LEU A 19 4.39 7.05 -4.28
N ASP A 20 5.09 7.83 -3.45
CA ASP A 20 6.47 8.21 -3.74
C ASP A 20 7.45 7.07 -3.43
N PHE A 21 7.20 6.28 -2.39
CA PHE A 21 7.89 5.00 -2.21
C PHE A 21 7.70 4.07 -3.41
N TYR A 22 6.48 3.94 -3.92
CA TYR A 22 6.19 3.10 -5.07
C TYR A 22 6.89 3.60 -6.35
N LYS A 23 6.88 4.92 -6.59
CA LYS A 23 7.64 5.54 -7.68
C LYS A 23 9.13 5.29 -7.54
N TYR A 24 9.69 5.41 -6.33
CA TYR A 24 11.09 5.10 -6.05
C TYR A 24 11.40 3.63 -6.39
N ARG A 25 10.58 2.69 -5.89
CA ARG A 25 10.73 1.26 -6.16
C ARG A 25 10.62 0.89 -7.63
N SER A 26 9.75 1.57 -8.40
CA SER A 26 9.58 1.32 -9.83
C SER A 26 10.85 1.52 -10.67
N LYS A 27 11.84 2.26 -10.14
CA LYS A 27 13.13 2.52 -10.80
C LYS A 27 14.18 1.45 -10.50
N GLN A 28 13.91 0.52 -9.59
CA GLN A 28 14.87 -0.49 -9.15
C GLN A 28 14.74 -1.78 -9.98
N THR A 29 15.84 -2.50 -10.15
CA THR A 29 15.91 -3.68 -11.02
C THR A 29 15.15 -4.88 -10.48
N ASP A 30 14.93 -4.93 -9.16
CA ASP A 30 14.22 -5.97 -8.42
C ASP A 30 12.75 -5.59 -8.14
N PHE A 31 12.21 -4.63 -8.89
CA PHE A 31 10.81 -4.25 -8.80
C PHE A 31 9.88 -5.40 -9.19
N THR A 32 8.92 -5.73 -8.33
CA THR A 32 8.09 -6.93 -8.50
C THR A 32 6.87 -6.72 -9.41
N TYR A 33 6.58 -5.48 -9.82
CA TYR A 33 5.38 -5.07 -10.57
C TYR A 33 4.05 -5.51 -9.94
N SER A 34 4.08 -5.96 -8.68
CA SER A 34 2.93 -6.43 -7.93
C SER A 34 2.68 -5.46 -6.80
N PHE A 35 1.53 -4.78 -6.86
CA PHE A 35 1.12 -3.84 -5.81
C PHE A 35 1.19 -4.49 -4.42
N GLN A 36 0.64 -5.69 -4.28
CA GLN A 36 0.64 -6.43 -3.02
C GLN A 36 2.06 -6.69 -2.48
N LYS A 37 2.98 -7.13 -3.34
CA LYS A 37 4.36 -7.41 -2.91
C LYS A 37 5.12 -6.14 -2.52
N GLU A 38 4.97 -5.07 -3.28
CA GLU A 38 5.60 -3.78 -2.96
C GLU A 38 5.01 -3.14 -1.71
N ALA A 39 3.70 -3.30 -1.50
CA ALA A 39 3.01 -2.93 -0.27
C ALA A 39 3.54 -3.71 0.95
N ASP A 40 3.73 -5.02 0.83
CA ASP A 40 4.34 -5.84 1.89
C ASP A 40 5.80 -5.44 2.18
N ILE A 41 6.57 -5.08 1.15
CA ILE A 41 7.94 -4.58 1.31
C ILE A 41 7.92 -3.26 2.10
N LEU A 42 7.04 -2.33 1.73
CA LEU A 42 6.88 -1.07 2.45
C LEU A 42 6.56 -1.30 3.93
N ARG A 43 5.58 -2.15 4.22
CA ARG A 43 5.18 -2.49 5.59
C ARG A 43 6.35 -3.02 6.42
N LYS A 44 7.16 -3.91 5.83
CA LYS A 44 8.36 -4.44 6.48
C LYS A 44 9.41 -3.37 6.74
N CYS A 45 9.65 -2.49 5.77
CA CYS A 45 10.59 -1.37 5.94
C CYS A 45 10.15 -0.47 7.09
N LEU A 46 8.90 0.00 7.09
CA LEU A 46 8.36 0.85 8.14
C LEU A 46 8.41 0.19 9.51
N SER A 47 8.04 -1.10 9.60
CA SER A 47 8.09 -1.86 10.85
C SER A 47 9.51 -1.98 11.41
N ASN A 48 10.52 -2.09 10.55
CA ASN A 48 11.92 -2.16 10.97
C ASN A 48 12.46 -0.79 11.37
N ILE A 49 12.17 0.25 10.59
CA ILE A 49 12.58 1.62 10.94
C ILE A 49 11.95 2.02 12.28
N LEU A 50 10.68 1.67 12.52
CA LEU A 50 9.98 1.92 13.79
C LEU A 50 10.71 1.30 15.00
N LYS A 51 11.29 0.11 14.85
CA LYS A 51 12.05 -0.53 15.93
C LYS A 51 13.35 0.19 16.26
N GLU A 52 13.98 0.81 15.27
CA GLU A 52 15.30 1.43 15.37
C GLU A 52 15.25 2.96 15.61
N SER A 53 14.08 3.58 15.55
CA SER A 53 13.92 5.05 15.61
C SER A 53 13.76 5.60 17.04
N SER A 54 14.11 6.88 17.21
CA SER A 54 13.81 7.69 18.40
C SER A 54 12.30 7.92 18.54
N GLU A 55 11.84 8.28 19.74
CA GLU A 55 10.40 8.51 20.00
C GLU A 55 9.77 9.53 19.04
N ASP A 56 10.48 10.61 18.74
CA ASP A 56 9.98 11.69 17.85
C ASP A 56 9.71 11.21 16.41
N ILE A 57 10.49 10.23 15.93
CA ILE A 57 10.36 9.68 14.58
C ILE A 57 9.32 8.54 14.56
N LYS A 58 9.15 7.84 15.69
CA LYS A 58 8.19 6.74 15.82
C LYS A 58 6.76 7.18 15.61
N GLU A 59 6.40 8.38 16.09
CA GLU A 59 5.03 8.90 15.91
C GLU A 59 4.71 9.07 14.42
N GLN A 60 5.60 9.72 13.67
CA GLN A 60 5.40 9.93 12.23
C GLN A 60 5.39 8.63 11.42
N ILE A 61 6.28 7.70 11.74
CA ILE A 61 6.29 6.37 11.09
C ILE A 61 5.02 5.59 11.42
N SER A 62 4.52 5.69 12.64
CA SER A 62 3.29 5.01 13.06
C SER A 62 2.07 5.58 12.33
N LEU A 63 1.96 6.90 12.19
CA LEU A 63 0.89 7.54 11.42
C LEU A 63 0.90 7.08 9.97
N LEU A 64 2.07 7.10 9.33
CA LEU A 64 2.21 6.62 7.96
C LEU A 64 1.85 5.14 7.82
N LEU A 65 2.28 4.29 8.77
CA LEU A 65 1.95 2.87 8.76
C LEU A 65 0.45 2.66 8.89
N GLN A 66 -0.23 3.44 9.74
CA GLN A 66 -1.68 3.38 9.92
C GLN A 66 -2.42 3.84 8.66
N ASP A 67 -2.03 4.96 8.06
CA ASP A 67 -2.61 5.47 6.81
C ASP A 67 -2.42 4.48 5.66
N PHE A 68 -1.24 3.86 5.60
CA PHE A 68 -0.94 2.82 4.63
C PHE A 68 -1.79 1.56 4.86
N GLU A 69 -1.90 1.06 6.10
CA GLU A 69 -2.70 -0.13 6.40
C GLU A 69 -4.18 0.09 6.13
N ALA A 70 -4.72 1.28 6.42
CA ALA A 70 -6.08 1.66 6.06
C ALA A 70 -6.28 1.65 4.54
N SER A 71 -5.39 2.30 3.78
CA SER A 71 -5.44 2.35 2.31
C SER A 71 -5.28 0.97 1.68
N TYR A 72 -4.43 0.13 2.25
CA TYR A 72 -4.20 -1.24 1.81
C TYR A 72 -5.41 -2.14 2.09
N PHE A 73 -6.03 -2.00 3.26
CA PHE A 73 -7.25 -2.71 3.62
C PHE A 73 -8.42 -2.31 2.71
N ASP A 74 -8.58 -1.01 2.43
CA ASP A 74 -9.57 -0.51 1.47
C ASP A 74 -9.33 -1.03 0.05
N PHE A 75 -8.07 -1.11 -0.39
CA PHE A 75 -7.72 -1.73 -1.67
C PHE A 75 -8.09 -3.22 -1.71
N LEU A 76 -7.76 -3.99 -0.67
CA LEU A 76 -8.10 -5.42 -0.58
C LEU A 76 -9.61 -5.65 -0.50
N ASN A 77 -10.34 -4.85 0.27
CA ASN A 77 -11.79 -4.94 0.39
C ASN A 77 -12.50 -4.49 -0.88
N GLY A 78 -12.01 -3.43 -1.54
CA GLY A 78 -12.51 -3.00 -2.84
C GLY A 78 -12.31 -4.09 -3.90
N TRP A 79 -11.17 -4.79 -3.87
CA TRP A 79 -10.93 -5.95 -4.73
C TRP A 79 -11.81 -7.15 -4.37
N HIS A 80 -12.07 -7.40 -3.09
CA HIS A 80 -12.99 -8.45 -2.63
C HIS A 80 -14.42 -8.18 -3.13
N VAL A 81 -14.91 -6.94 -3.04
CA VAL A 81 -16.24 -6.56 -3.54
C VAL A 81 -16.32 -6.69 -5.06
N VAL A 82 -15.31 -6.24 -5.81
CA VAL A 82 -15.28 -6.38 -7.28
C VAL A 82 -15.21 -7.86 -7.69
N TRP A 83 -14.46 -8.67 -6.97
CA TRP A 83 -14.34 -10.10 -7.22
C TRP A 83 -15.61 -10.88 -6.85
N GLU A 84 -16.30 -10.54 -5.74
CA GLU A 84 -17.60 -11.12 -5.38
C GLU A 84 -18.70 -10.76 -6.39
N ILE A 85 -18.76 -9.51 -6.84
CA ILE A 85 -19.72 -9.07 -7.87
C ILE A 85 -19.46 -9.80 -9.19
N SER A 86 -18.20 -9.95 -9.58
CA SER A 86 -17.82 -10.60 -10.85
C SER A 86 -17.95 -12.13 -10.81
N SER A 87 -17.85 -12.74 -9.62
CA SER A 87 -17.89 -14.20 -9.43
C SER A 87 -19.29 -14.73 -9.08
N SER A 88 -20.29 -13.86 -8.95
CA SER A 88 -21.68 -14.25 -8.67
C SER A 88 -22.54 -14.15 -9.94
N PRO A 89 -22.77 -15.26 -10.67
CA PRO A 89 -23.59 -15.27 -11.88
C PRO A 89 -25.10 -15.10 -11.62
N GLU A 90 -25.53 -14.98 -10.36
CA GLU A 90 -26.94 -15.11 -9.98
C GLU A 90 -27.70 -13.79 -9.79
N LYS A 91 -27.06 -12.63 -9.91
CA LYS A 91 -27.79 -11.35 -9.96
C LYS A 91 -28.06 -10.95 -11.41
N GLY A 92 -28.92 -11.76 -12.03
CA GLY A 92 -29.50 -11.49 -13.33
C GLY A 92 -30.06 -10.07 -13.38
N VAL A 93 -29.57 -9.33 -14.38
CA VAL A 93 -30.09 -8.06 -14.86
C VAL A 93 -31.61 -8.19 -15.01
N LYS A 94 -32.38 -7.62 -14.08
CA LYS A 94 -33.77 -7.28 -14.36
C LYS A 94 -33.75 -5.99 -15.16
N THR A 95 -33.65 -6.13 -16.48
CA THR A 95 -33.97 -5.07 -17.43
C THR A 95 -35.39 -4.60 -17.14
N LEU A 96 -35.53 -3.45 -16.48
CA LEU A 96 -36.76 -2.67 -16.47
C LEU A 96 -36.93 -2.07 -17.88
N THR A 97 -37.67 -2.77 -18.74
CA THR A 97 -38.22 -2.18 -19.95
C THR A 97 -39.43 -1.34 -19.57
N THR A 98 -39.28 -0.01 -19.58
CA THR A 98 -40.38 0.94 -19.59
C THR A 98 -40.69 1.29 -21.05
N THR A 99 -41.86 0.88 -21.53
CA THR A 99 -42.65 1.57 -22.56
C THR A 99 -44.10 1.21 -22.35
#